data_AF-A0A090QU93-F1
#
_entry.id   AF-A0A090QU93-F1
#
_cell.length_a   1.000
_cell.length_b   1.000
_cell.length_c   1.000
_cell.angle_alpha   90.00
_cell.angle_beta   90.00
_cell.angle_gamma   90.00
#
_symmetry.space_group_name_H-M   'P 1'
#
loop_
_entity.id
_entity.type
_entity.pdbx_description
1 polymer ?
#
loop_
_entity_poly.entity_id
_entity_poly.type
_entity_poly.pdbx_seq_one_letter_code
_entity_poly.pdbx_strand_id
1 'polypeptide(L)' 'MGTIRQKGGVHPFPWREESEYDVLSVGHSSTSISAGLGMAIAAEKEGQGRKVVSVIGDGAITAGMALR' A
#
# COMPACT_ATOMS: atom_id res chain seq x y z
N MET A 1 -14.90 -3.96 14.19
CA MET A 1 -13.94 -2.83 14.04
C MET A 1 -13.99 -1.94 15.28
N GLY A 2 -13.63 -2.45 16.46
CA GLY A 2 -13.89 -1.78 17.75
C GLY A 2 -12.66 -1.24 18.48
N THR A 3 -11.46 -1.64 18.06
CA THR A 3 -10.19 -1.30 18.74
C THR A 3 -9.26 -0.46 17.87
N ILE A 4 -9.72 -0.03 16.69
CA ILE A 4 -8.89 0.75 15.76
C ILE A 4 -8.44 2.06 16.40
N ARG A 5 -7.16 2.41 16.25
CA ARG A 5 -6.51 3.61 16.84
C ARG A 5 -6.38 3.62 18.37
N GLN A 6 -6.65 2.49 19.04
CA GLN A 6 -6.41 2.37 20.48
C GLN A 6 -4.99 1.83 20.76
N LYS A 7 -4.44 2.16 21.93
CA LYS A 7 -3.13 1.64 22.34
C LYS A 7 -3.20 0.11 22.45
N GLY A 8 -2.45 -0.60 21.61
CA GLY A 8 -2.47 -2.07 21.52
C GLY A 8 -3.65 -2.65 20.72
N GLY A 9 -4.43 -1.80 20.05
CA GLY A 9 -5.46 -2.20 19.10
C GLY A 9 -4.97 -2.15 17.66
N VAL A 10 -5.91 -2.35 16.73
CA VAL A 10 -5.69 -2.35 15.27
C VAL A 10 -5.12 -1.00 14.81
N HIS A 11 -4.12 -1.03 13.93
CA HIS A 11 -3.45 0.15 13.42
C HIS A 11 -4.43 1.08 12.67
N PRO A 12 -4.18 2.40 12.69
CA PRO A 12 -4.99 3.38 11.95
C PRO A 12 -4.88 3.25 10.43
N PHE A 13 -3.83 2.59 9.94
CA PHE A 13 -3.50 2.39 8.53
C PHE A 13 -3.02 0.95 8.32
N PRO A 14 -3.11 0.39 7.10
CA PRO A 14 -2.57 -0.94 6.80
C PRO A 14 -1.14 -1.09 7.33
N TRP A 15 -0.88 -2.21 8.01
CA TRP A 15 0.39 -2.51 8.66
C TRP A 15 0.81 -3.96 8.38
N ARG A 16 1.98 -4.15 7.76
CA ARG A 16 2.41 -5.46 7.26
C ARG A 16 2.50 -6.56 8.32
N GLU A 17 2.80 -6.20 9.57
CA GLU A 17 2.90 -7.18 10.66
C GLU A 17 1.54 -7.47 11.32
N GLU A 18 0.50 -6.68 11.00
CA GLU A 18 -0.84 -6.88 11.52
C GLU A 18 -1.62 -7.91 10.70
N SER A 19 -1.32 -8.00 9.40
CA SER A 19 -2.04 -8.87 8.48
C SER A 19 -1.20 -9.24 7.26
N GLU A 20 -1.30 -10.49 6.81
CA GLU A 20 -0.72 -10.95 5.54
C GLU A 20 -1.29 -10.24 4.31
N TYR A 21 -2.50 -9.67 4.44
CA TYR A 21 -3.18 -8.91 3.40
C TYR A 21 -2.72 -7.45 3.33
N ASP A 22 -2.00 -6.96 4.35
CA ASP A 22 -1.47 -5.61 4.38
C ASP A 22 -0.12 -5.59 3.68
N VAL A 23 -0.16 -5.45 2.36
CA VAL A 23 1.02 -5.60 1.49
C VAL A 23 2.04 -4.45 1.68
N LEU A 24 1.57 -3.28 2.12
CA LEU A 24 2.40 -2.09 2.34
C LEU A 24 1.99 -1.39 3.64
N SER A 25 2.94 -1.15 4.54
CA SER A 25 2.71 -0.27 5.68
C SER A 25 2.69 1.17 5.19
N VAL A 26 1.54 1.83 5.29
CA VAL A 26 1.34 3.20 4.78
C VAL A 26 1.15 4.20 5.92
N GLY A 27 1.43 5.47 5.64
CA GLY A 27 1.23 6.57 6.58
C GLY A 27 1.31 7.94 5.90
N HIS A 28 2.30 8.15 5.04
CA HIS A 28 2.36 9.30 4.14
C HIS A 28 1.68 9.00 2.81
N SER A 29 0.94 9.98 2.28
CA SER A 29 0.27 9.89 0.98
C SER A 29 1.26 9.72 -0.18
N SER A 30 0.75 9.25 -1.33
CA SER A 30 1.47 9.21 -2.63
C SER A 30 2.56 8.14 -2.78
N THR A 31 2.62 7.17 -1.87
CA THR A 31 3.57 6.04 -1.92
C THR A 31 3.00 4.79 -2.61
N SER A 32 1.67 4.72 -2.81
CA SER A 32 0.98 3.53 -3.32
C SER A 32 1.29 3.21 -4.79
N ILE A 33 1.55 4.20 -5.63
CA ILE A 33 1.89 3.99 -7.05
C ILE A 33 3.33 3.46 -7.19
N SER A 34 4.31 4.10 -6.55
CA SER A 34 5.72 3.67 -6.64
C SER A 34 5.92 2.28 -6.03
N ALA A 35 5.26 1.98 -4.90
CA ALA A 35 5.30 0.65 -4.30
C ALA A 35 4.61 -0.40 -5.18
N GLY A 36 3.44 -0.08 -5.75
CA GLY A 36 2.73 -0.95 -6.68
C GLY A 36 3.56 -1.26 -7.93
N LEU A 37 4.26 -0.27 -8.48
CA LEU A 37 5.17 -0.47 -9.62
C LEU A 37 6.31 -1.44 -9.27
N GLY A 38 6.96 -1.26 -8.12
CA GLY A 38 8.02 -2.17 -7.67
C GLY A 38 7.51 -3.60 -7.49
N MET A 39 6.30 -3.77 -6.95
CA MET A 39 5.64 -5.07 -6.79
C MET A 39 5.26 -5.69 -8.14
N ALA A 40 4.84 -4.90 -9.12
CA ALA A 40 4.52 -5.38 -10.46
C ALA A 40 5.78 -5.88 -11.19
N ILE A 41 6.90 -5.14 -11.10
CA ILE A 41 8.18 -5.55 -11.67
C ILE A 41 8.68 -6.85 -11.01
N ALA A 42 8.56 -6.96 -9.68
CA ALA A 42 8.92 -8.19 -8.97
C ALA A 42 8.02 -9.37 -9.38
N ALA A 43 6.72 -9.15 -9.51
CA ALA A 43 5.75 -10.16 -9.95
C ALA A 43 6.02 -10.65 -11.38
N GLU A 44 6.40 -9.76 -12.28
CA GLU A 44 6.81 -10.11 -13.65
C GLU A 44 8.06 -10.99 -13.64
N LYS A 45 9.07 -10.61 -12.85
CA LYS A 45 10.32 -11.38 -12.71
C LYS A 45 10.12 -12.73 -12.04
N GLU A 46 9.18 -12.85 -11.10
CA GLU A 46 8.83 -14.13 -10.48
C GLU A 46 8.10 -15.07 -11.44
N GLY A 47 7.50 -14.57 -12.53
CA GLY A 47 6.78 -15.40 -13.51
C GLY A 47 5.50 -16.05 -12.98
N GLN A 48 5.00 -15.61 -11.81
CA GLN A 48 3.88 -16.23 -11.10
C GLN A 48 2.49 -15.69 -11.51
N GLY A 49 2.42 -14.79 -12.50
CA GLY A 49 1.15 -14.21 -12.97
C GLY A 49 0.41 -13.37 -11.92
N ARG A 50 1.12 -12.89 -10.89
CA ARG A 50 0.54 -12.09 -9.79
C ARG A 50 0.11 -10.72 -10.33
N LYS A 51 -1.14 -10.33 -10.05
CA LYS A 51 -1.70 -9.02 -10.42
C LYS A 51 -1.50 -8.03 -9.27
N VAL A 52 -1.11 -6.81 -9.60
CA VAL A 52 -0.92 -5.72 -8.63
C VAL A 52 -1.93 -4.61 -8.93
N VAL A 53 -2.65 -4.16 -7.91
CA VAL A 53 -3.64 -3.08 -8.01
C VAL A 53 -3.35 -2.07 -6.90
N SER A 54 -3.13 -0.82 -7.28
CA SER A 54 -2.96 0.30 -6.33
C SER A 54 -4.19 1.20 -6.37
N VAL A 55 -4.77 1.47 -5.21
CA VAL A 55 -5.87 2.44 -5.06
C VAL A 55 -5.29 3.73 -4.49
N ILE A 56 -5.59 4.87 -5.12
CA ILE A 56 -5.10 6.20 -4.71
C ILE A 56 -6.25 7.21 -4.77
N GLY A 57 -6.35 8.07 -3.75
CA GLY A 57 -7.32 9.17 -3.72
C GLY A 57 -6.91 10.32 -4.62
N ASP A 58 -7.88 11.11 -5.07
CA ASP A 58 -7.72 12.29 -5.93
C ASP A 58 -6.74 13.32 -5.35
N GLY A 59 -6.81 13.60 -4.05
CA GLY A 59 -5.87 14.51 -3.37
C GLY A 59 -4.45 13.96 -3.20
N ALA A 60 -4.22 12.66 -3.39
CA ALA A 60 -2.90 12.03 -3.30
C ALA A 60 -2.21 11.87 -4.67
N ILE A 61 -2.97 11.96 -5.77
CA ILE A 61 -2.47 11.96 -7.16
C ILE A 61 -1.71 13.26 -7.48
N THR A 62 -2.02 14.37 -6.81
CA THR A 62 -1.40 15.68 -7.09
C THR A 62 0.01 15.84 -6.50
N ALA A 63 0.47 14.93 -5.64
CA ALA A 63 1.85 14.97 -5.17
C ALA A 63 2.80 14.37 -6.24
N GLY A 64 3.90 15.05 -6.52
CA GLY A 64 4.78 14.79 -7.66
C GLY A 64 5.40 13.39 -7.81
N MET A 65 5.22 12.47 -6.84
CA MET A 65 5.63 11.06 -6.95
C MET A 65 4.59 10.16 -7.66
N ALA A 66 3.34 10.61 -7.82
CA ALA A 66 2.28 9.84 -8.48
C ALA A 66 2.29 9.96 -10.02
N LEU A 67 2.93 11.01 -10.55
CA LEU A 67 2.92 11.37 -11.98
C LEU A 67 4.26 11.11 -12.69
N ARG A 68 5.20 10.41 -12.05
CA ARG A 68 6.54 10.16 -12.62
C ARG A 68 6.90 8.69 -12.65
#